data_AF-A0AAD8Y6U7-F1
#
_entry.id   AF-A0AAD8Y6U7-F1
#
_cell.length_a   1.000
_cell.length_b   1.000
_cell.length_c   1.000
_cell.angle_alpha   90.00
_cell.angle_beta   90.00
_cell.angle_gamma   90.00
#
_symmetry.space_group_name_H-M   'P 1'
#
loop_
_entity.id
_entity.type
_entity.pdbx_description
1 polymer ?
#
loop_
_entity_poly.entity_id
_entity_poly.type
_entity_poly.pdbx_seq_one_letter_code
_entity_poly.pdbx_strand_id
1 'polypeptide(L)'
;MASGGAFFRRLLVVIKQTAFEEYSQLKLRGQAPKALRWKRLESRYLSHKECVENLLTILKANNVAFSCVNRVELDRQHLADVDLVVAVGGDGTVLSAAHFLDHGTIPLLGINSDPMSDEDKIVKKKKSDERRSHGALCAVTAANMNTVVPKILFGGGKLATRARIQCIVKSTFSETRLVPALNDLLIANPSPAAVSRFRMGWLREVDLDPKGDCVMEGVLD
;
A
#
# COMPACT_ATOMS: atom_id res chain seq x y z
N MET A 1 33.12 17.47 11.98
CA MET A 1 32.05 16.46 11.79
C MET A 1 31.37 16.79 10.49
N ALA A 2 31.38 15.88 9.51
CA ALA A 2 30.72 16.13 8.24
C ALA A 2 29.22 16.27 8.47
N SER A 3 28.68 17.46 8.25
CA SER A 3 27.24 17.72 8.13
C SER A 3 26.75 17.08 6.82
N GLY A 4 26.68 15.76 6.80
CA GLY A 4 26.05 15.03 5.71
C GLY A 4 24.54 15.24 5.78
N GLY A 5 23.96 15.92 4.79
CA GLY A 5 22.51 16.05 4.68
C GLY A 5 21.82 14.69 4.59
N ALA A 6 20.51 14.65 4.85
CA ALA A 6 19.70 13.44 4.68
C ALA A 6 19.88 12.87 3.26
N PHE A 7 19.90 11.53 3.17
CA PHE A 7 20.01 10.82 1.89
C PHE A 7 18.76 11.06 1.04
N PHE A 8 17.59 10.96 1.67
CA PHE A 8 16.31 11.36 1.10
C PHE A 8 16.00 12.81 1.46
N ARG A 9 15.60 13.61 0.47
CA ARG A 9 15.40 15.06 0.60
C ARG A 9 13.93 15.42 0.59
N ARG A 10 13.09 14.70 -0.16
CA ARG A 10 11.67 15.02 -0.35
C ARG A 10 10.81 13.77 -0.29
N LEU A 11 10.10 13.63 0.81
CA LEU A 11 9.26 12.47 1.09
C LEU A 11 7.79 12.77 0.77
N LEU A 12 7.07 11.74 0.33
CA LEU A 12 5.61 11.73 0.36
C LEU A 12 5.12 10.74 1.42
N VAL A 13 4.37 11.24 2.40
CA VAL A 13 3.74 10.41 3.43
C VAL A 13 2.30 10.09 3.00
N VAL A 14 2.05 8.82 2.67
CA VAL A 14 0.73 8.32 2.31
C VAL A 14 0.06 7.74 3.54
N ILE A 15 -1.03 8.36 3.99
CA ILE A 15 -1.68 8.05 5.25
C ILE A 15 -2.94 7.21 4.99
N LYS A 16 -3.13 6.11 5.73
CA LYS A 16 -4.36 5.31 5.59
C LYS A 16 -5.58 6.14 5.99
N GLN A 17 -6.67 6.00 5.25
CA GLN A 17 -7.99 6.32 5.78
C GLN A 17 -8.44 5.19 6.69
N THR A 18 -8.78 5.52 7.93
CA THR A 18 -9.26 4.55 8.91
C THR A 18 -10.76 4.31 8.74
N ALA A 19 -11.20 3.10 9.06
CA ALA A 19 -12.64 2.79 9.11
C ALA A 19 -13.39 3.66 10.13
N PHE A 20 -12.72 4.12 11.21
CA PHE A 20 -13.35 5.04 12.16
C PHE A 20 -13.73 6.37 11.50
N GLU A 21 -12.83 6.94 10.69
CA GLU A 21 -13.10 8.20 9.97
C GLU A 21 -14.24 8.03 8.98
N GLU A 22 -14.19 6.96 8.17
CA GLU A 22 -15.22 6.64 7.18
C GLU A 22 -16.60 6.44 7.81
N TYR A 23 -16.68 5.60 8.85
CA TYR A 23 -17.96 5.35 9.52
C TYR A 23 -18.43 6.55 10.34
N SER A 24 -17.54 7.39 10.88
CA SER A 24 -17.95 8.61 11.59
C SER A 24 -18.68 9.57 10.65
N GLN A 25 -18.21 9.71 9.40
CA GLN A 25 -18.92 10.50 8.38
C GLN A 25 -20.30 9.90 8.05
N LEU A 26 -20.39 8.57 7.91
CA LEU A 26 -21.67 7.89 7.70
C LEU A 26 -22.62 8.02 8.91
N LYS A 27 -22.09 8.05 10.14
CA LYS A 27 -22.86 8.24 11.37
C LYS A 27 -23.51 9.61 11.42
N LEU A 28 -22.77 10.65 11.03
CA LEU A 28 -23.30 12.01 10.90
C LEU A 28 -24.44 12.09 9.87
N ARG A 29 -24.41 11.24 8.84
CA ARG A 29 -25.47 11.12 7.83
C ARG A 29 -26.60 10.16 8.22
N GLY A 30 -26.56 9.56 9.41
CA GLY A 30 -27.55 8.55 9.85
C GLY A 30 -27.47 7.21 9.09
N GLN A 31 -26.39 6.97 8.35
CA GLN A 31 -26.19 5.80 7.47
C GLN A 31 -25.18 4.79 8.02
N ALA A 32 -24.64 5.01 9.22
CA ALA A 32 -23.69 4.06 9.80
C ALA A 32 -24.34 2.71 10.15
N PRO A 33 -23.68 1.57 9.82
CA PRO A 33 -24.16 0.26 10.22
C PRO A 33 -24.33 0.12 11.74
N LYS A 34 -25.44 -0.51 12.17
CA LYS A 34 -25.78 -0.67 13.59
C LYS A 34 -24.82 -1.59 14.37
N ALA A 35 -24.18 -2.55 13.68
CA ALA A 35 -23.32 -3.56 14.31
C ALA A 35 -21.84 -3.12 14.51
N LEU A 36 -21.52 -1.83 14.36
CA LEU A 36 -20.15 -1.35 14.47
C LEU A 36 -19.66 -1.30 15.92
N ARG A 37 -18.44 -1.82 16.12
CA ARG A 37 -17.74 -1.78 17.42
C ARG A 37 -16.98 -0.46 17.56
N TRP A 38 -17.69 0.64 17.80
CA TRP A 38 -17.15 2.01 17.86
C TRP A 38 -15.88 2.17 18.70
N LYS A 39 -15.89 1.74 19.97
CA LYS A 39 -14.72 1.84 20.86
C LYS A 39 -13.46 1.19 20.28
N ARG A 40 -13.62 0.09 19.53
CA ARG A 40 -12.49 -0.60 18.89
C ARG A 40 -11.97 0.18 17.69
N LEU A 41 -12.87 0.70 16.86
CA LEU A 41 -12.51 1.54 15.72
C LEU A 41 -11.78 2.80 16.19
N GLU A 42 -12.29 3.43 17.23
CA GLU A 42 -11.70 4.60 17.87
C GLU A 42 -10.30 4.30 18.42
N SER A 43 -10.13 3.21 19.17
CA SER A 43 -8.81 2.78 19.65
C SER A 43 -7.80 2.61 18.50
N ARG A 44 -8.20 1.96 17.40
CA ARG A 44 -7.33 1.78 16.22
C ARG A 44 -7.00 3.09 15.51
N TYR A 45 -7.96 4.01 15.49
CA TYR A 45 -7.77 5.35 14.95
C TYR A 45 -6.78 6.15 15.81
N LEU A 46 -6.91 6.10 17.14
CA LEU A 46 -5.98 6.78 18.04
C LEU A 46 -4.55 6.23 17.90
N SER A 47 -4.35 4.91 17.90
CA SER A 47 -3.03 4.31 17.68
C SER A 47 -2.44 4.68 16.33
N HIS A 48 -3.28 4.74 15.28
CA HIS A 48 -2.84 5.19 13.96
C HIS A 48 -2.41 6.66 13.96
N LYS A 49 -3.23 7.54 14.56
CA LYS A 49 -2.98 8.98 14.63
C LYS A 49 -1.69 9.26 15.38
N GLU A 50 -1.49 8.61 16.53
CA GLU A 50 -0.25 8.69 17.31
C GLU A 50 0.97 8.25 16.48
N CYS A 51 0.84 7.15 15.72
CA CYS A 51 1.92 6.70 14.83
C CYS A 51 2.26 7.75 13.76
N VAL A 52 1.26 8.39 13.16
CA VAL A 52 1.46 9.46 12.17
C VAL A 52 2.14 10.66 12.82
N GLU A 53 1.63 11.15 13.94
CA GLU A 53 2.20 12.31 14.67
C GLU A 53 3.67 12.09 15.05
N ASN A 54 3.99 10.89 15.55
CA ASN A 54 5.36 10.49 15.85
C ASN A 54 6.24 10.48 14.60
N LEU A 55 5.77 9.92 13.48
CA LEU A 55 6.53 9.96 12.22
C LEU A 55 6.80 11.40 11.79
N LEU A 56 5.78 12.26 11.77
CA LEU A 56 5.95 13.65 11.35
C LEU A 56 6.93 14.40 12.26
N THR A 57 6.94 14.07 13.56
CA THR A 57 7.92 14.61 14.52
C THR A 57 9.33 14.15 14.17
N ILE A 58 9.54 12.86 13.87
CA ILE A 58 10.84 12.34 13.42
C ILE A 58 11.31 13.05 12.14
N LEU A 59 10.44 13.19 11.14
CA LEU A 59 10.80 13.82 9.86
C LEU A 59 11.21 15.29 10.05
N LYS A 60 10.44 16.05 10.86
CA LYS A 60 10.77 17.44 11.22
C LYS A 60 12.09 17.55 11.97
N ALA A 61 12.31 16.68 12.97
CA ALA A 61 13.53 16.69 13.78
C ALA A 61 14.80 16.37 12.97
N ASN A 62 14.67 15.61 11.88
CA ASN A 62 15.77 15.29 10.97
C ASN A 62 15.87 16.25 9.76
N ASN A 63 15.09 17.35 9.78
CA ASN A 63 15.12 18.41 8.77
C ASN A 63 14.89 17.90 7.33
N VAL A 64 13.99 16.92 7.17
CA VAL A 64 13.61 16.35 5.88
C VAL A 64 12.32 17.03 5.40
N ALA A 65 12.28 17.46 4.13
CA ALA A 65 11.07 18.01 3.55
C ALA A 65 10.08 16.87 3.24
N PHE A 66 8.80 17.07 3.55
CA PHE A 66 7.77 16.10 3.25
C PHE A 66 6.41 16.75 2.99
N SER A 67 5.58 16.06 2.22
CA SER A 67 4.14 16.31 2.10
C SER A 67 3.35 15.12 2.60
N CYS A 68 2.09 15.33 2.98
CA CYS A 68 1.19 14.29 3.44
C CYS A 68 -0.04 14.23 2.54
N VAL A 69 -0.49 13.03 2.20
CA VAL A 69 -1.73 12.81 1.43
C VAL A 69 -2.48 11.61 2.02
N ASN A 70 -3.81 11.67 2.02
CA ASN A 70 -4.60 10.50 2.35
C ASN A 70 -4.53 9.49 1.19
N ARG A 71 -4.44 8.18 1.47
CA ARG A 71 -4.37 7.14 0.43
C ARG A 71 -5.50 7.22 -0.60
N VAL A 72 -6.67 7.76 -0.24
CA VAL A 72 -7.82 7.87 -1.17
C VAL A 72 -7.71 9.07 -2.11
N GLU A 73 -6.86 10.04 -1.77
CA GLU A 73 -6.56 11.24 -2.54
C GLU A 73 -5.23 11.13 -3.28
N LEU A 74 -4.49 10.03 -3.07
CA LEU A 74 -3.20 9.80 -3.73
C LEU A 74 -3.40 9.70 -5.23
N ASP A 75 -2.59 10.46 -5.96
CA ASP A 75 -2.47 10.39 -7.41
C ASP A 75 -1.00 10.55 -7.84
N ARG A 76 -0.76 10.51 -9.16
CA ARG A 76 0.60 10.64 -9.73
C ARG A 76 1.21 12.03 -9.56
N GLN A 77 0.41 13.09 -9.40
CA GLN A 77 0.92 14.46 -9.25
C GLN A 77 1.63 14.63 -7.91
N HIS A 78 1.15 13.94 -6.88
CA HIS A 78 1.80 13.93 -5.55
C HIS A 78 3.21 13.31 -5.56
N LEU A 79 3.54 12.51 -6.57
CA LEU A 79 4.84 11.84 -6.71
C LEU A 79 5.89 12.70 -7.42
N ALA A 80 5.51 13.89 -7.91
CA ALA A 80 6.47 14.81 -8.52
C ALA A 80 7.55 15.18 -7.51
N ASP A 81 8.82 15.09 -7.93
CA ASP A 81 9.98 15.48 -7.12
C ASP A 81 10.20 14.69 -5.81
N VAL A 82 9.53 13.55 -5.64
CA VAL A 82 9.64 12.68 -4.46
C VAL A 82 10.76 11.65 -4.64
N ASP A 83 11.59 11.48 -3.61
CA ASP A 83 12.68 10.48 -3.59
C ASP A 83 12.45 9.32 -2.60
N LEU A 84 11.41 9.39 -1.78
CA LEU A 84 10.92 8.28 -0.95
C LEU A 84 9.43 8.42 -0.66
N VAL A 85 8.66 7.35 -0.88
CA VAL A 85 7.28 7.26 -0.41
C VAL A 85 7.21 6.49 0.90
N VAL A 86 6.54 7.05 1.90
CA VAL A 86 6.31 6.42 3.20
C VAL A 86 4.82 6.13 3.37
N ALA A 87 4.43 4.86 3.26
CA ALA A 87 3.06 4.41 3.46
C ALA A 87 2.81 4.07 4.94
N VAL A 88 1.97 4.85 5.61
CA VAL A 88 1.67 4.70 7.04
C VAL A 88 0.30 4.06 7.20
N GLY A 89 0.29 2.79 7.59
CA GLY A 89 -0.96 2.05 7.70
C GLY A 89 -0.77 0.59 8.02
N GLY A 90 -1.23 -0.27 7.10
CA GLY A 90 -0.94 -1.71 7.06
C GLY A 90 -0.63 -2.11 5.62
N ASP A 91 -0.70 -3.41 5.32
CA ASP A 91 -0.34 -3.91 3.98
C ASP A 91 -1.21 -3.29 2.87
N GLY A 92 -2.51 -3.08 3.12
CA GLY A 92 -3.40 -2.41 2.17
C GLY A 92 -2.99 -0.98 1.80
N THR A 93 -2.36 -0.25 2.72
CA THR A 93 -1.84 1.11 2.42
C THR A 93 -0.59 1.03 1.55
N VAL A 94 0.29 0.06 1.82
CA VAL A 94 1.48 -0.20 0.98
C VAL A 94 1.06 -0.62 -0.43
N LEU A 95 0.10 -1.53 -0.56
CA LEU A 95 -0.45 -1.96 -1.84
C LEU A 95 -1.06 -0.80 -2.63
N SER A 96 -1.88 0.02 -1.97
CA SER A 96 -2.49 1.20 -2.57
C SER A 96 -1.43 2.18 -3.07
N ALA A 97 -0.40 2.49 -2.28
CA ALA A 97 0.69 3.36 -2.72
C ALA A 97 1.49 2.75 -3.89
N ALA A 98 1.76 1.44 -3.86
CA ALA A 98 2.51 0.75 -4.89
C ALA A 98 1.85 0.80 -6.29
N HIS A 99 0.53 0.99 -6.39
CA HIS A 99 -0.16 1.16 -7.67
C HIS A 99 0.23 2.45 -8.41
N PHE A 100 0.68 3.49 -7.70
CA PHE A 100 1.06 4.76 -8.30
C PHE A 100 2.56 4.83 -8.64
N LEU A 101 3.36 3.89 -8.13
CA LEU A 101 4.81 3.88 -8.34
C LEU A 101 5.19 3.24 -9.67
N ASP A 102 5.96 3.98 -10.46
CA ASP A 102 6.50 3.56 -11.74
C ASP A 102 7.84 2.85 -11.56
N HIS A 103 8.03 1.73 -12.29
CA HIS A 103 9.27 0.96 -12.58
C HIS A 103 10.47 1.01 -11.60
N GLY A 104 10.25 1.14 -10.29
CA GLY A 104 11.30 1.07 -9.28
C GLY A 104 12.15 2.33 -9.12
N THR A 105 11.69 3.49 -9.60
CA THR A 105 12.43 4.76 -9.48
C THR A 105 12.36 5.35 -8.07
N ILE A 106 11.21 5.21 -7.39
CA ILE A 106 10.99 5.73 -6.05
C ILE A 106 10.82 4.55 -5.08
N PRO A 107 11.66 4.43 -4.04
CA PRO A 107 11.50 3.42 -3.02
C PRO A 107 10.22 3.64 -2.18
N LEU A 108 9.65 2.53 -1.71
CA LEU A 108 8.46 2.53 -0.86
C LEU A 108 8.77 1.95 0.50
N LEU A 109 8.58 2.75 1.55
CA LEU A 109 8.70 2.36 2.94
C LEU A 109 7.32 2.15 3.57
N GLY A 110 6.98 0.91 3.90
CA GLY A 110 5.77 0.60 4.68
C GLY A 110 6.00 0.70 6.19
N ILE A 111 5.16 1.48 6.89
CA ILE A 111 5.11 1.58 8.35
C ILE A 111 3.78 1.00 8.85
N ASN A 112 3.84 -0.10 9.59
CA ASN A 112 2.67 -0.69 10.25
C ASN A 112 2.30 0.15 11.49
N SER A 113 1.27 0.98 11.33
CA SER A 113 0.80 1.95 12.32
C SER A 113 -0.03 1.37 13.47
N ASP A 114 -0.56 0.15 13.30
CA ASP A 114 -1.33 -0.54 14.33
C ASP A 114 -0.98 -2.03 14.29
N PRO A 115 0.27 -2.39 14.68
CA PRO A 115 0.74 -3.76 14.60
C PRO A 115 -0.06 -4.70 15.52
N MET A 116 -0.13 -5.95 15.12
CA MET A 116 -0.82 -7.01 15.86
C MET A 116 -0.26 -7.10 17.29
N SER A 117 -1.13 -6.98 18.29
CA SER A 117 -0.73 -7.19 19.68
C SER A 117 -0.48 -8.68 19.95
N ASP A 118 0.17 -9.00 21.06
CA ASP A 118 0.44 -10.41 21.40
C ASP A 118 -0.85 -11.18 21.68
N GLU A 119 -1.88 -10.52 22.21
CA GLU A 119 -3.21 -11.10 22.37
C GLU A 119 -3.86 -11.43 21.02
N ASP A 120 -3.68 -10.58 20.00
CA ASP A 120 -4.22 -10.82 18.66
C ASP A 120 -3.56 -12.04 17.97
N LYS A 121 -2.31 -12.39 18.34
CA LYS A 121 -1.59 -13.57 17.81
C LYS A 121 -2.10 -14.88 18.42
N ILE A 122 -2.56 -14.85 19.67
CA ILE A 122 -2.98 -16.04 20.43
C ILE A 122 -4.38 -16.54 20.00
N VAL A 123 -5.22 -15.65 19.44
CA VAL A 123 -6.62 -15.98 19.17
C VAL A 123 -6.79 -16.80 17.88
N LYS A 124 -6.73 -18.13 18.00
CA LYS A 124 -7.15 -19.09 16.95
C LYS A 124 -8.69 -19.26 16.81
N LYS A 125 -9.50 -18.56 17.62
CA LYS A 125 -10.93 -18.87 17.86
C LYS A 125 -11.93 -17.73 17.62
N LYS A 126 -11.60 -16.65 16.90
CA LYS A 126 -12.62 -15.65 16.54
C LYS A 126 -13.40 -16.12 15.31
N LYS A 127 -14.74 -16.17 15.41
CA LYS A 127 -15.67 -16.44 14.29
C LYS A 127 -15.69 -15.32 13.24
N SER A 128 -15.06 -14.17 13.51
CA SER A 128 -14.90 -13.05 12.56
C SER A 128 -13.41 -12.67 12.43
N ASP A 129 -12.92 -12.57 11.20
CA ASP A 129 -11.55 -12.09 10.93
C ASP A 129 -11.49 -10.57 11.08
N GLU A 130 -11.32 -10.12 12.33
CA GLU A 130 -11.20 -8.71 12.69
C GLU A 130 -9.77 -8.38 13.17
N ARG A 131 -8.75 -9.09 12.68
CA ARG A 131 -7.35 -8.95 13.15
C ARG A 131 -6.73 -7.62 12.73
N ARG A 132 -5.71 -7.17 13.47
CA ARG A 132 -4.82 -6.09 13.04
C ARG A 132 -3.97 -6.57 11.86
N SER A 133 -3.47 -5.63 11.04
CA SER A 133 -2.60 -5.97 9.91
C SER A 133 -1.34 -6.67 10.42
N HIS A 134 -0.99 -7.81 9.81
CA HIS A 134 0.28 -8.46 10.08
C HIS A 134 1.46 -7.55 9.67
N GLY A 135 1.32 -6.84 8.54
CA GLY A 135 2.35 -5.92 8.06
C GLY A 135 3.46 -6.64 7.31
N ALA A 136 3.13 -7.67 6.52
CA ALA A 136 4.10 -8.46 5.76
C ALA A 136 4.87 -7.62 4.72
N LEU A 137 4.28 -6.51 4.28
CA LEU A 137 4.87 -5.54 3.36
C LEU A 137 5.45 -4.32 4.09
N CYS A 138 5.28 -4.21 5.42
CA CYS A 138 5.83 -3.13 6.22
C CYS A 138 7.20 -3.51 6.79
N ALA A 139 8.21 -2.68 6.52
CA ALA A 139 9.55 -2.86 7.07
C ALA A 139 9.69 -2.31 8.51
N VAL A 140 8.80 -1.39 8.88
CA VAL A 140 8.83 -0.65 10.14
C VAL A 140 7.45 -0.77 10.80
N THR A 141 7.41 -0.67 12.12
CA THR A 141 6.16 -0.61 12.89
C THR A 141 6.17 0.61 13.81
N ALA A 142 5.00 0.98 14.35
CA ALA A 142 4.89 2.02 15.36
C ALA A 142 5.83 1.80 16.56
N ALA A 143 6.16 0.54 16.88
CA ALA A 143 7.01 0.20 18.01
C ALA A 143 8.51 0.48 17.78
N ASN A 144 9.00 0.45 16.53
CA ASN A 144 10.43 0.58 16.23
C ASN A 144 10.80 1.80 15.38
N MET A 145 9.82 2.56 14.86
CA MET A 145 10.04 3.68 13.94
C MET A 145 11.01 4.74 14.48
N ASN A 146 10.97 5.03 15.78
CA ASN A 146 11.85 6.03 16.43
C ASN A 146 13.35 5.72 16.24
N THR A 147 13.69 4.44 16.07
CA THR A 147 15.08 3.99 15.91
C THR A 147 15.43 3.67 14.45
N VAL A 148 14.47 3.19 13.66
CA VAL A 148 14.71 2.70 12.31
C VAL A 148 14.54 3.79 11.26
N VAL A 149 13.54 4.66 11.38
CA VAL A 149 13.28 5.72 10.40
C VAL A 149 14.49 6.66 10.27
N PRO A 150 15.09 7.19 11.35
CA PRO A 150 16.28 8.04 11.22
C PRO A 150 17.41 7.36 10.44
N LYS A 151 17.67 6.07 10.69
CA LYS A 151 18.71 5.32 9.95
C LYS A 151 18.41 5.29 8.45
N ILE A 152 17.15 5.06 8.05
CA ILE A 152 16.74 5.05 6.65
C ILE A 152 16.90 6.43 6.02
N LEU A 153 16.52 7.51 6.72
CA LEU A 153 16.63 8.88 6.21
C LEU A 153 18.06 9.25 5.83
N PHE A 154 19.06 8.68 6.52
CA PHE A 154 20.48 8.89 6.22
C PHE A 154 21.11 7.76 5.39
N GLY A 155 20.31 7.02 4.61
CA GLY A 155 20.80 6.04 3.63
C GLY A 155 21.05 4.64 4.19
N GLY A 156 20.65 4.38 5.43
CA GLY A 156 20.69 3.04 6.03
C GLY A 156 19.55 2.14 5.55
N GLY A 157 19.63 0.85 5.89
CA GLY A 157 18.67 -0.17 5.47
C GLY A 157 19.09 -0.87 4.17
N LYS A 158 18.22 -1.74 3.65
CA LYS A 158 18.44 -2.47 2.40
C LYS A 158 17.20 -2.35 1.52
N LEU A 159 17.39 -1.90 0.29
CA LEU A 159 16.35 -1.94 -0.72
C LEU A 159 16.13 -3.38 -1.17
N ALA A 160 14.88 -3.81 -1.18
CA ALA A 160 14.46 -5.09 -1.71
C ALA A 160 13.57 -4.86 -2.92
N THR A 161 13.85 -5.56 -4.01
CA THR A 161 12.99 -5.56 -5.19
C THR A 161 11.84 -6.55 -4.99
N ARG A 162 10.65 -6.18 -5.47
CA ARG A 162 9.49 -7.07 -5.50
C ARG A 162 8.95 -7.12 -6.92
N ALA A 163 8.83 -8.32 -7.47
CA ALA A 163 8.19 -8.52 -8.75
C ALA A 163 6.71 -8.14 -8.66
N ARG A 164 6.17 -7.54 -9.72
CA ARG A 164 4.75 -7.23 -9.86
C ARG A 164 4.20 -7.96 -11.07
N ILE A 165 2.94 -8.35 -10.99
CA ILE A 165 2.23 -9.03 -12.06
C ILE A 165 1.68 -7.97 -13.01
N GLN A 166 2.22 -7.91 -14.23
CA GLN A 166 1.65 -7.10 -15.30
C GLN A 166 0.49 -7.86 -15.94
N CYS A 167 -0.69 -7.23 -15.98
CA CYS A 167 -1.87 -7.78 -16.65
C CYS A 167 -2.22 -6.93 -17.87
N ILE A 168 -2.58 -7.59 -18.97
CA ILE A 168 -3.12 -6.96 -20.18
C ILE A 168 -4.45 -7.66 -20.47
N VAL A 169 -5.53 -6.88 -20.51
CA VAL A 169 -6.87 -7.36 -20.82
C VAL A 169 -7.17 -7.05 -22.26
N LYS A 170 -7.38 -8.09 -23.07
CA LYS A 170 -7.74 -7.96 -24.47
C LYS A 170 -9.21 -8.32 -24.67
N SER A 171 -9.91 -7.48 -25.42
CA SER A 171 -11.22 -7.74 -25.97
C SER A 171 -11.15 -7.65 -27.50
N THR A 172 -12.24 -7.96 -28.19
CA THR A 172 -12.32 -7.87 -29.65
C THR A 172 -11.94 -6.49 -30.20
N PHE A 173 -12.14 -5.42 -29.43
CA PHE A 173 -11.96 -4.04 -29.89
C PHE A 173 -11.01 -3.20 -29.03
N SER A 174 -10.51 -3.75 -27.92
CA SER A 174 -9.68 -3.00 -27.00
C SER A 174 -8.60 -3.84 -26.35
N GLU A 175 -7.45 -3.22 -26.16
CA GLU A 175 -6.39 -3.73 -25.30
C GLU A 175 -6.18 -2.75 -24.17
N THR A 176 -6.29 -3.22 -22.93
CA THR A 176 -6.10 -2.41 -21.74
C THR A 176 -4.98 -3.00 -20.90
N ARG A 177 -3.89 -2.25 -20.79
CA ARG A 177 -2.79 -2.58 -19.88
C ARG A 177 -3.14 -2.09 -18.48
N LEU A 178 -3.34 -3.02 -17.55
CA LEU A 178 -3.65 -2.67 -16.16
C LEU A 178 -2.40 -2.21 -15.41
N VAL A 179 -2.60 -1.48 -14.33
CA VAL A 179 -1.52 -1.18 -13.38
C VAL A 179 -0.97 -2.50 -12.81
N PRO A 180 0.36 -2.69 -12.72
CA PRO A 180 0.93 -3.91 -12.18
C PRO A 180 0.48 -4.19 -10.74
N ALA A 181 0.03 -5.42 -10.48
CA ALA A 181 -0.41 -5.85 -9.16
C ALA A 181 0.76 -6.41 -8.33
N LEU A 182 0.81 -6.10 -7.03
CA LEU A 182 1.88 -6.59 -6.15
C LEU A 182 1.59 -7.98 -5.54
N ASN A 183 0.32 -8.30 -5.28
CA ASN A 183 -0.06 -9.57 -4.66
C ASN A 183 -0.58 -10.56 -5.70
N ASP A 184 -1.72 -10.25 -6.29
CA ASP A 184 -2.49 -11.18 -7.10
C ASP A 184 -3.40 -10.43 -8.10
N LEU A 185 -4.04 -11.22 -8.97
CA LEU A 185 -5.09 -10.76 -9.87
C LEU A 185 -6.34 -11.59 -9.60
N LEU A 186 -7.48 -10.91 -9.40
CA LEU A 186 -8.78 -11.55 -9.27
C LEU A 186 -9.52 -11.48 -10.62
N ILE A 187 -9.72 -12.63 -11.24
CA ILE A 187 -10.59 -12.77 -12.41
C ILE A 187 -11.86 -13.49 -11.95
N ALA A 188 -13.00 -12.81 -12.05
CA ALA A 188 -14.27 -13.32 -11.55
C ALA A 188 -15.43 -12.84 -12.42
N ASN A 189 -16.57 -13.52 -12.30
CA ASN A 189 -17.82 -13.07 -12.90
C ASN A 189 -18.25 -11.79 -12.16
N PRO A 190 -18.74 -10.75 -12.85
CA PRO A 190 -19.24 -9.55 -12.20
C PRO A 190 -20.41 -9.83 -11.23
N SER A 191 -21.17 -10.91 -11.45
CA SER A 191 -22.17 -11.41 -10.51
C SER A 191 -21.52 -12.38 -9.51
N PRO A 192 -21.47 -12.06 -8.20
CA PRO A 192 -20.85 -12.91 -7.19
C PRO A 192 -21.48 -14.31 -7.08
N ALA A 193 -22.75 -14.46 -7.46
CA ALA A 193 -23.48 -15.73 -7.41
C ALA A 193 -23.35 -16.56 -8.70
N ALA A 194 -22.77 -15.99 -9.77
CA ALA A 194 -22.61 -16.67 -11.04
C ALA A 194 -21.27 -17.40 -11.15
N VAL A 195 -21.26 -18.48 -11.93
CA VAL A 195 -20.04 -19.24 -12.19
C VAL A 195 -19.18 -18.52 -13.22
N SER A 196 -17.89 -18.42 -12.95
CA SER A 196 -16.89 -18.01 -13.94
C SER A 196 -16.37 -19.25 -14.70
N ARG A 197 -16.36 -19.18 -16.04
CA ARG A 197 -15.78 -20.23 -16.88
C ARG A 197 -14.50 -19.71 -17.50
N PHE A 198 -13.41 -20.46 -17.32
CA PHE A 198 -12.10 -20.08 -17.80
C PHE A 198 -11.51 -21.20 -18.66
N ARG A 199 -10.73 -20.81 -19.67
CA ARG A 199 -9.77 -21.68 -20.33
C ARG A 199 -8.39 -21.17 -19.96
N MET A 200 -7.56 -22.05 -19.40
CA MET A 200 -6.20 -21.73 -19.04
C MET A 200 -5.25 -22.40 -20.02
N GLY A 201 -4.22 -21.67 -20.42
CA GLY A 201 -3.13 -22.16 -21.23
C GLY A 201 -1.85 -21.44 -20.83
N TRP A 202 -0.72 -22.07 -21.12
CA TRP A 202 0.56 -21.38 -21.09
C TRP A 202 0.68 -20.55 -22.36
N LEU A 203 1.19 -19.32 -22.25
CA LEU A 203 1.67 -18.63 -23.45
C LEU A 203 2.90 -19.40 -23.95
N ARG A 204 2.94 -19.70 -25.26
CA ARG A 204 4.18 -20.19 -25.89
C ARG A 204 5.16 -19.02 -25.97
N GLU A 205 6.44 -19.31 -25.81
CA GLU A 205 7.57 -18.37 -25.76
C GLU A 205 7.88 -17.66 -27.11
N VAL A 206 6.89 -17.52 -28.00
CA VAL A 206 7.10 -17.14 -29.42
C VAL A 206 6.90 -15.63 -29.67
N ASP A 207 6.38 -14.88 -28.69
CA ASP A 207 5.96 -13.48 -28.86
C ASP A 207 6.88 -12.48 -28.14
N LEU A 208 8.19 -12.73 -28.11
CA LEU A 208 9.20 -11.77 -27.62
C LEU A 208 9.73 -10.94 -28.78
N ASP A 209 9.33 -9.67 -28.89
CA ASP A 209 9.97 -8.70 -29.79
C ASP A 209 11.45 -8.50 -29.36
N PRO A 210 12.44 -8.61 -30.28
CA PRO A 210 13.85 -8.41 -29.97
C PRO A 210 14.22 -7.04 -29.35
N LYS A 211 13.31 -6.07 -29.36
CA LYS A 211 13.54 -4.71 -28.83
C LYS A 211 13.18 -4.50 -27.35
N GLY A 212 12.67 -5.52 -26.65
CA GLY A 212 12.49 -5.46 -25.19
C GLY A 212 11.28 -4.65 -24.70
N ASP A 213 10.50 -4.07 -25.61
CA ASP A 213 9.20 -3.50 -25.31
C ASP A 213 8.12 -4.56 -25.56
N CYS A 214 7.48 -5.04 -24.48
CA CYS A 214 6.32 -5.94 -24.57
C CYS A 214 5.15 -5.22 -25.24
N VAL A 215 5.01 -5.40 -26.56
CA VAL A 215 3.74 -5.22 -27.26
C VAL A 215 3.23 -6.61 -27.59
N MET A 216 2.15 -6.99 -26.90
CA MET A 216 1.60 -8.34 -26.95
C MET A 216 0.64 -8.39 -28.14
N GLU A 217 0.66 -9.43 -28.96
CA GLU A 217 -0.48 -9.79 -29.82
C GLU A 217 -0.81 -11.27 -29.59
N GLY A 218 -2.09 -11.59 -29.60
CA GLY A 218 -2.56 -12.95 -29.36
C GLY A 218 -3.90 -13.09 -30.06
N VAL A 219 -3.87 -13.65 -31.26
CA VAL A 219 -5.05 -14.12 -31.98
C VAL A 219 -5.39 -15.49 -31.42
N LEU A 220 -6.64 -15.67 -30.98
CA LEU A 220 -7.20 -16.96 -30.63
C LEU A 220 -8.24 -17.33 -31.68
N ASP A 221 -8.01 -18.44 -32.37
CA ASP A 221 -9.04 -19.23 -33.05
C ASP A 221 -9.89 -20.01 -32.02
#